data_AF-A0A1G5P519-F1
#
_entry.id   AF-A0A1G5P519-F1
#
_cell.length_a   1.000
_cell.length_b   1.000
_cell.length_c   1.000
_cell.angle_alpha   90.00
_cell.angle_beta   90.00
_cell.angle_gamma   90.00
#
_symmetry.space_group_name_H-M   'P 1'
#
loop_
_entity.id
_entity.type
_entity.pdbx_description
1 polymer ?
#
loop_
_entity_poly.entity_id
_entity_poly.type
_entity_poly.pdbx_seq_one_letter_code
_entity_poly.pdbx_strand_id
1 'polypeptide(L)'
;MMQKIALGLAGLALAGTISSANADPAALNGRPAQAAAYFEQYCLANGGNLTNAIDALAASKTFGNQSGTNAGTITYASFTGPDGINASVKIGFSSIADHCSIIVMGAGDGMALSKSLAGHFAGKAGANIASVEPFADYGEGGYAVPYEGGQIIAAPMTTGIQPGIVHINFFP
;
A
#
# COMPACT_ATOMS: atom_id res chain seq x y z
N MET A 1 -13.42 4.11 -34.39
CA MET A 1 -13.88 4.66 -33.09
C MET A 1 -13.75 3.54 -32.09
N MET A 2 -12.70 3.57 -31.26
CA MET A 2 -12.41 2.50 -30.30
C MET A 2 -13.15 2.79 -28.98
N GLN A 3 -13.88 1.78 -28.54
CA GLN A 3 -14.78 1.78 -27.40
C GLN A 3 -13.96 1.87 -26.11
N LYS A 4 -14.14 2.96 -25.37
CA LYS A 4 -13.55 3.18 -24.04
C LYS A 4 -14.22 2.21 -23.06
N ILE A 5 -13.47 1.25 -22.53
CA ILE A 5 -13.92 0.46 -21.38
C ILE A 5 -13.73 1.35 -20.16
N ALA A 6 -14.82 1.96 -19.71
CA ALA A 6 -14.90 2.60 -18.41
C ALA A 6 -14.84 1.50 -17.34
N LEU A 7 -13.79 1.50 -16.53
CA LEU A 7 -13.73 0.72 -15.31
C LEU A 7 -14.74 1.35 -14.33
N GLY A 8 -15.95 0.80 -14.30
CA GLY A 8 -17.03 1.30 -13.48
C GLY A 8 -16.72 1.12 -11.99
N LEU A 9 -16.55 2.24 -11.28
CA LEU A 9 -16.83 2.33 -9.85
C LEU A 9 -18.35 2.12 -9.65
N ALA A 10 -18.80 0.87 -9.63
CA ALA A 10 -20.16 0.55 -9.23
C ALA A 10 -20.24 -0.87 -8.68
N GLY A 11 -20.31 -0.96 -7.34
CA GLY A 11 -21.04 -2.01 -6.66
C GLY A 11 -20.34 -3.37 -6.53
N LEU A 12 -19.24 -3.44 -5.76
CA LEU A 12 -18.98 -4.66 -5.00
C LEU A 12 -19.94 -4.67 -3.78
N ALA A 13 -21.12 -5.24 -3.96
CA ALA A 13 -21.97 -5.63 -2.84
C ALA A 13 -21.29 -6.82 -2.13
N LEU A 14 -20.51 -6.53 -1.08
CA LEU A 14 -19.97 -7.54 -0.17
C LEU A 14 -21.14 -8.19 0.60
N ALA A 15 -21.69 -9.29 0.06
CA ALA A 15 -22.45 -10.25 0.86
C ALA A 15 -21.45 -11.16 1.62
N GLY A 16 -20.73 -10.57 2.58
CA GLY A 16 -19.88 -11.29 3.52
C GLY A 16 -20.56 -11.31 4.88
N THR A 17 -20.66 -12.49 5.50
CA THR A 17 -21.12 -12.65 6.88
C THR A 17 -20.32 -11.74 7.82
N ILE A 18 -21.02 -10.82 8.48
CA ILE A 18 -20.48 -9.84 9.41
C ILE A 18 -20.09 -10.58 10.69
N SER A 19 -18.83 -10.94 10.83
CA SER A 19 -18.27 -11.32 12.13
C SER A 19 -17.61 -10.08 12.70
N SER A 20 -18.36 -9.32 13.50
CA SER A 20 -17.86 -8.17 14.27
C SER A 20 -16.97 -8.68 15.40
N ALA A 21 -15.74 -9.04 15.07
CA ALA A 21 -14.67 -9.14 16.05
C ALA A 21 -13.90 -7.82 15.97
N ASN A 22 -14.03 -7.00 17.01
CA ASN A 22 -13.03 -5.98 17.33
C ASN A 22 -11.73 -6.73 17.60
N ALA A 23 -11.02 -7.09 16.54
CA ALA A 23 -9.70 -7.67 16.63
C ALA A 23 -8.77 -6.55 17.10
N ASP A 24 -8.13 -6.76 18.26
CA ASP A 24 -6.99 -5.93 18.63
C ASP A 24 -6.03 -5.85 17.43
N PRO A 25 -5.42 -4.68 17.15
CA PRO A 25 -4.47 -4.55 16.06
C PRO A 25 -3.44 -5.67 16.18
N ALA A 26 -3.22 -6.40 15.08
CA ALA A 26 -2.18 -7.44 15.07
C ALA A 26 -0.87 -6.82 15.60
N ALA A 27 -0.29 -7.44 16.63
CA ALA A 27 0.92 -6.92 17.25
C ALA A 27 2.10 -7.07 16.28
N LEU A 28 2.37 -6.00 15.54
CA LEU A 28 3.55 -5.90 14.70
C LEU A 28 4.77 -5.66 15.61
N ASN A 29 5.90 -6.26 15.26
CA ASN A 29 7.18 -6.02 15.92
C ASN A 29 8.29 -5.81 14.88
N GLY A 30 9.41 -5.21 15.31
CA GLY A 30 10.58 -4.99 14.46
C GLY A 30 10.26 -4.24 13.15
N ARG A 31 10.80 -4.74 12.03
CA ARG A 31 10.68 -4.12 10.71
C ARG A 31 9.22 -3.90 10.26
N PRO A 32 8.29 -4.88 10.38
CA PRO A 32 6.86 -4.64 10.09
C PRO A 32 6.23 -3.47 10.86
N ALA A 33 6.52 -3.34 12.16
CA ALA A 33 5.97 -2.24 12.97
C ALA A 33 6.50 -0.87 12.51
N GLN A 34 7.80 -0.81 12.22
CA GLN A 34 8.45 0.39 11.71
C GLN A 34 7.92 0.77 10.31
N ALA A 35 7.70 -0.20 9.44
CA ALA A 35 7.12 0.03 8.12
C ALA A 35 5.69 0.55 8.22
N ALA A 36 4.86 0.01 9.11
CA ALA A 36 3.52 0.51 9.36
C ALA A 36 3.54 1.96 9.87
N ALA A 37 4.45 2.29 10.80
CA ALA A 37 4.61 3.66 11.29
C ALA A 37 5.03 4.64 10.18
N TYR A 38 5.96 4.25 9.30
CA TYR A 38 6.33 5.07 8.15
C TYR A 38 5.17 5.22 7.15
N PHE A 39 4.37 4.17 6.95
CA PHE A 39 3.23 4.25 6.06
C PHE A 39 2.19 5.26 6.56
N GLU A 40 1.90 5.25 7.86
CA GLU A 40 1.02 6.24 8.48
C GLU A 40 1.59 7.65 8.35
N GLN A 41 2.89 7.80 8.63
CA GLN A 41 3.56 9.09 8.61
C GLN A 41 3.60 9.72 7.21
N TYR A 42 3.91 8.93 6.17
CA TYR A 42 4.21 9.47 4.85
C TYR A 42 3.07 9.29 3.85
N CYS A 43 2.33 8.19 3.91
CA CYS A 43 1.24 7.92 2.98
C CYS A 43 -0.13 8.38 3.50
N LEU A 44 -0.37 8.38 4.83
CA LEU A 44 -1.70 8.69 5.39
C LEU A 44 -1.81 10.09 6.02
N ALA A 45 -0.77 10.61 6.66
CA ALA A 45 -0.84 11.82 7.50
C ALA A 45 -1.39 13.08 6.81
N ASN A 46 -1.29 13.18 5.47
CA ASN A 46 -1.78 14.30 4.68
C ASN A 46 -3.10 13.99 3.95
N GLY A 47 -3.95 13.14 4.55
CA GLY A 47 -5.22 12.71 3.95
C GLY A 47 -5.02 11.96 2.64
N GLY A 48 -3.89 11.28 2.47
CA GLY A 48 -3.61 10.53 1.25
C GLY A 48 -3.12 11.34 0.04
N ASN A 49 -2.82 12.64 0.21
CA ASN A 49 -2.33 13.46 -0.90
C ASN A 49 -0.94 12.98 -1.37
N LEU A 50 -0.88 12.45 -2.59
CA LEU A 50 0.32 11.81 -3.14
C LEU A 50 1.47 12.79 -3.42
N THR A 51 1.17 14.01 -3.85
CA THR A 51 2.20 15.05 -4.02
C THR A 51 2.82 15.42 -2.68
N ASN A 52 2.01 15.61 -1.64
CA ASN A 52 2.51 15.88 -0.30
C ASN A 52 3.30 14.69 0.28
N ALA A 53 2.92 13.45 -0.05
CA ALA A 53 3.67 12.26 0.32
C ALA A 53 5.08 12.26 -0.30
N ILE A 54 5.20 12.65 -1.59
CA ILE A 54 6.50 12.82 -2.26
C ILE A 54 7.34 13.88 -1.54
N ASP A 55 6.77 15.04 -1.26
CA ASP A 55 7.49 16.14 -0.61
C ASP A 55 7.94 15.76 0.82
N ALA A 56 7.09 15.07 1.57
CA ALA A 56 7.41 14.59 2.91
C ALA A 56 8.51 13.52 2.91
N LEU A 57 8.49 12.61 1.93
CA LEU A 57 9.54 11.61 1.75
C LEU A 57 10.87 12.26 1.32
N ALA A 58 10.83 13.24 0.41
CA ALA A 58 12.01 13.97 -0.05
C ALA A 58 12.67 14.82 1.04
N ALA A 59 11.85 15.39 1.94
CA ALA A 59 12.34 16.15 3.10
C ALA A 59 12.74 15.26 4.30
N SER A 60 12.51 13.94 4.20
CA SER A 60 12.81 13.01 5.27
C SER A 60 14.32 12.87 5.51
N LYS A 61 14.72 12.69 6.77
CA LYS A 61 16.06 12.24 7.13
C LYS A 61 16.19 10.72 7.16
N THR A 62 15.06 10.02 7.09
CA THR A 62 14.95 8.56 7.16
C THR A 62 15.04 7.94 5.78
N PHE A 63 14.32 8.54 4.83
CA PHE A 63 14.32 8.14 3.43
C PHE A 63 15.27 9.04 2.65
N GLY A 64 16.09 8.43 1.79
CA GLY A 64 17.06 9.13 0.95
C GLY A 64 17.12 8.54 -0.45
N ASN A 65 18.11 9.00 -1.24
CA ASN A 65 18.35 8.54 -2.61
C ASN A 65 17.09 8.58 -3.49
N GLN A 66 16.40 9.72 -3.48
CA GLN A 66 15.24 9.90 -4.34
C GLN A 66 15.66 9.62 -5.79
N SER A 67 14.96 8.67 -6.38
CA SER A 67 15.07 8.29 -7.78
C SER A 67 13.67 8.30 -8.38
N GLY A 68 13.55 8.46 -9.69
CA GLY A 68 12.23 8.58 -10.28
C GLY A 68 12.21 9.27 -11.62
N THR A 69 11.02 9.35 -12.20
CA THR A 69 10.79 10.02 -13.47
C THR A 69 9.54 10.87 -13.34
N ASN A 70 9.64 12.11 -13.80
CA ASN A 70 8.49 12.95 -14.07
C ASN A 70 8.41 13.13 -15.58
N ALA A 71 7.48 12.41 -16.21
CA ALA A 71 7.29 12.39 -17.65
C ALA A 71 5.83 12.73 -17.99
N GLY A 72 5.59 14.00 -18.28
CA GLY A 72 4.26 14.49 -18.63
C GLY A 72 3.29 14.36 -17.45
N THR A 73 2.28 13.50 -17.59
CA THR A 73 1.29 13.22 -16.54
C THR A 73 1.70 12.09 -15.59
N ILE A 74 2.85 11.45 -15.82
CA ILE A 74 3.33 10.32 -15.04
C ILE A 74 4.40 10.81 -14.06
N THR A 75 4.17 10.58 -12.77
CA THR A 75 5.16 10.79 -11.71
C THR A 75 5.47 9.47 -11.03
N TYR A 76 6.74 9.09 -11.03
CA TYR A 76 7.28 8.05 -10.17
C TYR A 76 8.35 8.65 -9.27
N ALA A 77 8.23 8.44 -7.97
CA ALA A 77 9.26 8.76 -6.99
C ALA A 77 9.52 7.53 -6.13
N SER A 78 10.77 7.14 -5.98
CA SER A 78 11.22 6.05 -5.13
C SER A 78 12.32 6.52 -4.19
N PHE A 79 12.30 5.98 -2.98
CA PHE A 79 13.20 6.38 -1.90
C PHE A 79 13.72 5.13 -1.19
N THR A 80 15.03 5.09 -0.97
CA THR A 80 15.65 4.07 -0.14
C THR A 80 15.51 4.46 1.33
N GLY A 81 14.99 3.56 2.15
CA GLY A 81 14.92 3.77 3.60
C GLY A 81 15.79 2.76 4.37
N PRO A 82 15.71 2.80 5.71
CA PRO A 82 16.51 1.94 6.57
C PRO A 82 16.00 0.51 6.58
N ASP A 83 16.88 -0.42 6.98
CA ASP A 83 16.52 -1.78 7.38
C ASP A 83 15.68 -2.57 6.36
N GLY A 84 15.88 -2.32 5.05
CA GLY A 84 15.10 -2.97 4.00
C GLY A 84 13.66 -2.48 3.91
N ILE A 85 13.38 -1.26 4.37
CA ILE A 85 12.12 -0.56 4.17
C ILE A 85 12.34 0.55 3.14
N ASN A 86 11.64 0.50 2.01
CA ASN A 86 11.69 1.54 0.98
C ASN A 86 10.33 2.24 0.86
N ALA A 87 10.29 3.33 0.11
CA ALA A 87 9.05 4.03 -0.21
C ALA A 87 8.95 4.29 -1.71
N SER A 88 7.73 4.36 -2.24
CA SER A 88 7.51 4.87 -3.57
C SER A 88 6.13 5.49 -3.74
N VAL A 89 6.02 6.45 -4.66
CA VAL A 89 4.75 7.05 -5.06
C VAL A 89 4.65 6.95 -6.58
N LYS A 90 3.48 6.51 -7.07
CA LYS A 90 3.15 6.37 -8.50
C LYS A 90 1.88 7.19 -8.79
N ILE A 91 1.94 8.05 -9.80
CA ILE A 91 0.84 8.91 -10.26
C ILE A 91 0.76 8.86 -11.78
N GLY A 92 -0.44 8.75 -12.34
CA GLY A 92 -0.73 8.79 -13.77
C GLY A 92 -0.43 7.50 -14.54
N PHE A 93 -0.19 6.39 -13.85
CA PHE A 93 0.10 5.10 -14.50
C PHE A 93 -1.20 4.45 -15.01
N SER A 94 -1.18 3.90 -16.23
CA SER A 94 -2.36 3.23 -16.79
C SER A 94 -2.57 1.80 -16.29
N SER A 95 -1.53 1.17 -15.74
CA SER A 95 -1.55 -0.23 -15.29
C SER A 95 -1.99 -0.39 -13.83
N ILE A 96 -1.99 0.68 -13.05
CA ILE A 96 -2.31 0.68 -11.62
C ILE A 96 -2.76 2.08 -11.22
N ALA A 97 -3.78 2.16 -10.35
CA ALA A 97 -4.25 3.44 -9.81
C ALA A 97 -3.13 4.18 -9.06
N ASP A 98 -3.27 5.48 -8.90
CA ASP A 98 -2.29 6.31 -8.21
C ASP A 98 -2.20 5.88 -6.73
N HIS A 99 -0.98 5.81 -6.18
CA HIS A 99 -0.78 5.33 -4.82
C HIS A 99 0.56 5.74 -4.22
N CYS A 100 0.58 5.77 -2.89
CA CYS A 100 1.79 5.82 -2.06
C CYS A 100 2.05 4.43 -1.48
N SER A 101 3.30 4.00 -1.45
CA SER A 101 3.72 2.69 -0.94
C SER A 101 4.84 2.81 0.08
N ILE A 102 4.74 2.03 1.16
CA ILE A 102 5.89 1.59 1.94
C ILE A 102 6.15 0.12 1.65
N ILE A 103 7.41 -0.22 1.41
CA ILE A 103 7.84 -1.49 0.84
C ILE A 103 8.72 -2.19 1.88
N VAL A 104 8.30 -3.38 2.32
CA VAL A 104 9.06 -4.22 3.25
C VAL A 104 9.77 -5.32 2.47
N MET A 105 11.09 -5.30 2.51
CA MET A 105 11.93 -6.31 1.84
C MET A 105 12.27 -7.47 2.78
N GLY A 106 12.40 -8.67 2.21
CA GLY A 106 12.90 -9.86 2.91
C GLY A 106 11.98 -10.32 4.04
N ALA A 107 10.67 -10.26 3.82
CA ALA A 107 9.61 -10.56 4.78
C ALA A 107 9.41 -12.06 5.09
N GLY A 108 10.10 -12.98 4.40
CA GLY A 108 9.77 -14.40 4.47
C GLY A 108 8.42 -14.67 3.79
N ASP A 109 7.42 -15.12 4.55
CA ASP A 109 6.06 -15.34 4.05
C ASP A 109 5.34 -13.99 3.83
N GLY A 110 5.29 -13.58 2.56
CA GLY A 110 4.71 -12.30 2.15
C GLY A 110 3.21 -12.20 2.38
N MET A 111 2.46 -13.30 2.23
CA MET A 111 1.01 -13.31 2.46
C MET A 111 0.68 -13.24 3.95
N ALA A 112 1.40 -13.98 4.79
CA ALA A 112 1.24 -13.88 6.25
C ALA A 112 1.57 -12.48 6.78
N LEU A 113 2.65 -11.86 6.28
CA LEU A 113 2.97 -10.48 6.62
C LEU A 113 1.88 -9.51 6.13
N SER A 114 1.41 -9.65 4.88
CA SER A 114 0.35 -8.80 4.32
C SER A 114 -0.92 -8.86 5.16
N LYS A 115 -1.32 -10.06 5.61
CA LYS A 115 -2.48 -10.24 6.51
C LYS A 115 -2.27 -9.54 7.85
N SER A 116 -1.07 -9.62 8.40
CA SER A 116 -0.73 -9.01 9.70
C SER A 116 -0.75 -7.48 9.62
N LEU A 117 -0.20 -6.91 8.54
CA LEU A 117 -0.24 -5.48 8.25
C LEU A 117 -1.67 -4.98 8.05
N ALA A 118 -2.48 -5.70 7.26
CA ALA A 118 -3.90 -5.37 7.10
C ALA A 118 -4.65 -5.46 8.44
N GLY A 119 -4.39 -6.47 9.27
CA GLY A 119 -4.96 -6.58 10.61
C GLY A 119 -4.59 -5.43 11.53
N HIS A 120 -3.36 -4.93 11.46
CA HIS A 120 -2.94 -3.75 12.18
C HIS A 120 -3.77 -2.51 11.80
N PHE A 121 -3.86 -2.20 10.49
CA PHE A 121 -4.62 -1.04 10.02
C PHE A 121 -6.13 -1.18 10.24
N ALA A 122 -6.68 -2.38 10.05
CA ALA A 122 -8.08 -2.68 10.32
C ALA A 122 -8.45 -2.45 11.79
N GLY A 123 -7.62 -2.92 12.72
CA GLY A 123 -7.81 -2.67 14.16
C GLY A 123 -7.78 -1.17 14.50
N LYS A 124 -6.89 -0.39 13.87
CA LYS A 124 -6.82 1.06 14.08
C LYS A 124 -7.99 1.82 13.44
N ALA A 125 -8.46 1.39 12.28
CA ALA A 125 -9.57 2.01 11.56
C ALA A 125 -10.95 1.55 12.05
N GLY A 126 -11.04 0.51 12.89
CA GLY A 126 -12.31 -0.13 13.24
C GLY A 126 -12.99 -0.76 12.03
N ALA A 127 -12.20 -1.26 11.06
CA ALA A 127 -12.67 -1.74 9.76
C ALA A 127 -12.47 -3.25 9.60
N ASN A 128 -13.18 -3.85 8.64
CA ASN A 128 -12.99 -5.25 8.28
C ASN A 128 -11.92 -5.39 7.19
N ILE A 129 -11.15 -6.48 7.26
CA ILE A 129 -10.21 -6.86 6.20
C ILE A 129 -10.99 -7.61 5.11
N ALA A 130 -10.71 -7.29 3.85
CA ALA A 130 -11.15 -8.06 2.69
C ALA A 130 -9.94 -8.68 1.97
N SER A 131 -10.10 -9.89 1.44
CA SER A 131 -9.12 -10.45 0.50
C SER A 131 -9.25 -9.78 -0.86
N VAL A 132 -8.13 -9.57 -1.53
CA VAL A 132 -8.05 -9.00 -2.87
C VAL A 132 -7.47 -10.06 -3.79
N GLU A 133 -8.11 -10.27 -4.94
CA GLU A 133 -7.60 -11.14 -6.00
C GLU A 133 -6.32 -10.58 -6.63
N PRO A 134 -5.52 -11.39 -7.34
CA PRO A 134 -4.33 -10.93 -8.05
C PRO A 134 -4.55 -9.70 -8.93
N PHE A 135 -3.63 -8.73 -8.88
CA PHE A 135 -3.69 -7.50 -9.67
C PHE A 135 -2.31 -6.91 -9.92
N ALA A 136 -2.10 -6.26 -11.06
CA ALA A 136 -0.84 -5.60 -11.43
C ALA A 136 0.41 -6.45 -11.07
N ASP A 137 1.30 -5.94 -10.22
CA ASP A 137 2.54 -6.61 -9.79
C ASP A 137 2.33 -7.61 -8.63
N TYR A 138 1.09 -7.77 -8.14
CA TYR A 138 0.69 -8.56 -6.97
C TYR A 138 -0.08 -9.82 -7.38
N GLY A 139 0.65 -10.80 -7.95
CA GLY A 139 0.07 -12.02 -8.53
C GLY A 139 -0.51 -13.02 -7.54
N GLU A 140 -0.30 -12.84 -6.23
CA GLU A 140 -0.96 -13.61 -5.16
C GLU A 140 -2.18 -12.86 -4.56
N GLY A 141 -2.46 -11.65 -5.03
CA GLY A 141 -3.46 -10.77 -4.43
C GLY A 141 -2.96 -10.18 -3.11
N GLY A 142 -3.86 -9.94 -2.16
CA GLY A 142 -3.50 -9.37 -0.87
C GLY A 142 -4.69 -9.14 0.05
N TYR A 143 -4.54 -8.15 0.93
CA TYR A 143 -5.55 -7.79 1.92
C TYR A 143 -5.81 -6.29 1.92
N ALA A 144 -7.07 -5.92 1.76
CA ALA A 144 -7.55 -4.56 1.73
C ALA A 144 -8.25 -4.16 3.03
N VAL A 145 -8.09 -2.90 3.41
CA VAL A 145 -8.75 -2.26 4.55
C VAL A 145 -9.32 -0.92 4.06
N PRO A 146 -10.64 -0.71 4.18
CA PRO A 146 -11.23 0.62 3.96
C PRO A 146 -10.59 1.66 4.88
N TYR A 147 -10.23 2.82 4.36
CA TYR A 147 -9.65 3.91 5.13
C TYR A 147 -10.28 5.24 4.70
N GLU A 148 -10.23 6.25 5.57
CA GLU A 148 -10.78 7.56 5.24
C GLU A 148 -10.10 8.13 3.99
N GLY A 149 -10.91 8.45 2.98
CA GLY A 149 -10.41 9.00 1.72
C GLY A 149 -9.68 8.00 0.82
N GLY A 150 -9.85 6.68 1.01
CA GLY A 150 -9.24 5.69 0.11
C GLY A 150 -9.28 4.25 0.62
N GLN A 151 -8.27 3.48 0.21
CA GLN A 151 -8.10 2.09 0.62
C GLN A 151 -6.62 1.76 0.88
N ILE A 152 -6.36 1.05 1.97
CA ILE A 152 -5.05 0.47 2.25
C ILE A 152 -5.04 -0.95 1.69
N ILE A 153 -4.04 -1.32 0.91
CA ILE A 153 -3.83 -2.70 0.45
C ILE A 153 -2.41 -3.14 0.81
N ALA A 154 -2.31 -4.21 1.60
CA ALA A 154 -1.06 -4.91 1.85
C ALA A 154 -0.99 -6.16 0.95
N ALA A 155 0.05 -6.26 0.12
CA ALA A 155 0.17 -7.35 -0.85
C ALA A 155 1.64 -7.71 -1.13
N PRO A 156 1.99 -8.99 -1.27
CA PRO A 156 3.32 -9.39 -1.73
C PRO A 156 3.47 -9.14 -3.23
N MET A 157 4.65 -8.64 -3.63
CA MET A 157 5.00 -8.58 -5.04
C MET A 157 5.35 -9.99 -5.54
N THR A 158 4.79 -10.37 -6.68
CA THR A 158 5.20 -11.58 -7.40
C THR A 158 6.41 -11.35 -8.31
N THR A 159 6.69 -10.09 -8.65
CA THR A 159 7.82 -9.69 -9.49
C THR A 159 8.80 -8.87 -8.66
N GLY A 160 9.99 -9.41 -8.42
CA GLY A 160 11.02 -8.74 -7.64
C GLY A 160 12.37 -9.42 -7.78
N ILE A 161 13.44 -8.71 -7.44
CA ILE A 161 14.83 -9.24 -7.49
C ILE A 161 15.05 -10.29 -6.38
N GLN A 162 14.15 -10.35 -5.39
CA GLN A 162 14.21 -11.29 -4.27
C GLN A 162 12.80 -11.62 -3.74
N PRO A 163 12.61 -12.83 -3.17
CA PRO A 163 11.34 -13.21 -2.54
C PRO A 163 11.04 -12.40 -1.28
N GLY A 164 9.76 -12.37 -0.90
CA GLY A 164 9.31 -11.75 0.35
C GLY A 164 9.32 -10.22 0.33
N ILE A 165 8.97 -9.59 -0.80
CA ILE A 165 8.73 -8.15 -0.84
C ILE A 165 7.23 -7.92 -0.63
N VAL A 166 6.85 -7.12 0.37
CA VAL A 166 5.46 -6.76 0.65
C VAL A 166 5.30 -5.25 0.53
N HIS A 167 4.31 -4.81 -0.25
CA HIS A 167 3.94 -3.40 -0.32
C HIS A 167 2.74 -3.15 0.58
N ILE A 168 2.82 -2.07 1.36
CA ILE A 168 1.68 -1.42 2.00
C ILE A 168 1.35 -0.22 1.12
N ASN A 169 0.20 -0.27 0.45
CA ASN A 169 -0.20 0.73 -0.52
C ASN A 169 -1.39 1.53 0.03
N PHE A 170 -1.40 2.85 -0.17
CA PHE A 170 -2.57 3.68 -0.01
C PHE A 170 -3.03 4.16 -1.39
N PHE A 171 -4.26 3.80 -1.74
CA PHE A 171 -4.96 4.25 -2.94
C PHE A 171 -6.00 5.31 -2.51
N PRO A 172 -5.75 6.61 -2.70
CA PRO A 172 -6.75 7.67 -2.47
C PRO A 172 -7.97 7.54 -3.38
#